data_AF-A0AAW3ZL26-F1
#
_entry.id   AF-A0AAW3ZL26-F1
#
_cell.length_a   1.000
_cell.length_b   1.000
_cell.length_c   1.000
_cell.angle_alpha   90.00
_cell.angle_beta   90.00
_cell.angle_gamma   90.00
#
_symmetry.space_group_name_H-M   'P 1'
#
loop_
_entity.id
_entity.type
_entity.pdbx_description
1 polymer ?
#
loop_
_entity_poly.entity_id
_entity_poly.type
_entity_poly.pdbx_seq_one_letter_code
_entity_poly.pdbx_strand_id
1 'polypeptide(L)'
;MSACADPLPVQRVDPVQDEVAADVPLSLSAVRAGLWTLFNDGRAAESPNRFPASDRLHLFEAVPLRAASQQQVGAPADHVLRQESALNPALRRYLGLSEEVRGQDLYLYQPTGPHYWDSEYVQDQRVLPFSCQFVVHLREAGADTTRIEVIEVMPQVVMGTKWAFARHGIGIERVPDVQRVAPTTRDRQQLLARILDHLAQR
;
A
#
# COMPACT_ATOMS: atom_id res chain seq x y z
N MET A 1 38.26 10.83 20.17
CA MET A 1 37.55 10.49 18.93
C MET A 1 36.63 9.32 19.24
N SER A 2 35.36 9.59 19.56
CA SER A 2 34.38 8.50 19.69
C SER A 2 34.07 7.97 18.30
N ALA A 3 34.31 6.68 18.08
CA ALA A 3 33.80 6.01 16.89
C ALA A 3 32.27 6.13 16.91
N CYS A 4 31.70 6.74 15.87
CA CYS A 4 30.27 6.61 15.62
C CYS A 4 30.01 5.12 15.40
N ALA A 5 29.33 4.47 16.33
CA ALA A 5 28.83 3.12 16.10
C ALA A 5 27.87 3.15 14.90
N ASP A 6 27.98 2.18 14.01
CA ASP A 6 27.03 2.04 12.92
C ASP A 6 25.61 1.87 13.48
N PRO A 7 24.60 2.53 12.89
CA PRO A 7 23.23 2.37 13.34
C PRO A 7 22.81 0.89 13.19
N LEU A 8 22.12 0.37 14.20
CA LEU A 8 21.62 -1.00 14.18
C LEU A 8 20.72 -1.22 12.96
N PRO A 9 20.78 -2.38 12.29
CA PRO A 9 19.95 -2.64 11.13
C PRO A 9 18.48 -2.73 11.52
N VAL A 10 17.60 -2.26 10.62
CA VAL A 10 16.16 -2.52 10.69
C VAL A 10 15.93 -4.02 10.50
N GLN A 11 15.18 -4.62 11.43
CA GLN A 11 14.83 -6.04 11.41
C GLN A 11 13.33 -6.20 11.19
N ARG A 12 12.95 -7.26 10.50
CA ARG A 12 11.55 -7.64 10.32
C ARG A 12 11.26 -8.87 11.16
N VAL A 13 10.21 -8.83 11.98
CA VAL A 13 9.91 -9.90 12.95
C VAL A 13 9.03 -11.01 12.40
N ASP A 14 8.22 -10.73 11.37
CA ASP A 14 7.29 -11.70 10.79
C ASP A 14 7.87 -12.38 9.53
N PRO A 15 7.47 -13.63 9.24
CA PRO A 15 7.93 -14.39 8.08
C PRO A 15 7.49 -13.78 6.74
N VAL A 16 8.32 -13.94 5.71
CA VAL A 16 8.07 -13.39 4.36
C VAL A 16 7.08 -14.28 3.63
N GLN A 17 6.02 -13.66 3.11
CA GLN A 17 5.14 -14.28 2.12
C GLN A 17 5.19 -13.46 0.83
N ASP A 18 5.62 -14.08 -0.26
CA ASP A 18 5.76 -13.38 -1.56
C ASP A 18 4.42 -13.08 -2.22
N GLU A 19 3.34 -13.75 -1.81
CA GLU A 19 1.99 -13.56 -2.32
C GLU A 19 1.01 -13.60 -1.15
N VAL A 20 0.15 -12.58 -1.06
CA VAL A 20 -0.97 -12.54 -0.12
C VAL A 20 -2.23 -12.35 -0.96
N ALA A 21 -2.89 -13.47 -1.24
CA ALA A 21 -4.00 -13.53 -2.17
C ALA A 21 -5.06 -14.54 -1.73
N ALA A 22 -6.28 -14.37 -2.24
CA ALA A 22 -7.39 -15.29 -2.05
C ALA A 22 -8.29 -15.31 -3.28
N ASP A 23 -8.95 -16.44 -3.51
CA ASP A 23 -9.97 -16.58 -4.55
C ASP A 23 -11.35 -16.42 -3.89
N VAL A 24 -12.21 -15.60 -4.50
CA VAL A 24 -13.58 -15.36 -4.04
C VAL A 24 -14.60 -15.80 -5.09
N PRO A 25 -15.74 -16.40 -4.70
CA PRO A 25 -16.77 -16.86 -5.63
C PRO A 25 -17.66 -15.71 -6.12
N LEU A 26 -17.02 -14.66 -6.65
CA LEU A 26 -17.65 -13.47 -7.21
C LEU A 26 -16.98 -13.15 -8.55
N SER A 27 -17.77 -12.64 -9.50
CA SER A 27 -17.24 -12.14 -10.77
C SER A 27 -16.34 -10.91 -10.57
N LEU A 28 -15.45 -10.65 -11.53
CA LEU A 28 -14.52 -9.52 -11.46
C LEU A 28 -15.26 -8.19 -11.29
N SER A 29 -16.39 -8.01 -11.98
CA SER A 29 -17.21 -6.81 -11.88
C SER A 29 -17.85 -6.66 -10.49
N ALA A 30 -18.32 -7.75 -9.88
CA ALA A 30 -18.88 -7.74 -8.54
C ALA A 30 -17.82 -7.40 -7.48
N VAL A 31 -16.61 -7.99 -7.58
CA VAL A 31 -15.50 -7.67 -6.68
C VAL A 31 -15.10 -6.20 -6.79
N ARG A 32 -14.94 -5.68 -8.01
CA ARG A 32 -14.60 -4.26 -8.24
C ARG A 32 -15.65 -3.33 -7.66
N ALA A 33 -16.93 -3.61 -7.88
CA ALA A 33 -18.03 -2.82 -7.30
C ALA A 33 -18.03 -2.90 -5.77
N GLY A 34 -17.75 -4.08 -5.20
CA GLY A 34 -17.62 -4.31 -3.77
C GLY A 34 -16.50 -3.47 -3.14
N LEU A 35 -15.31 -3.52 -3.73
CA LEU A 35 -14.14 -2.73 -3.32
C LEU A 35 -14.38 -1.22 -3.47
N TRP A 36 -14.97 -0.80 -4.59
CA TRP A 36 -15.33 0.61 -4.80
C TRP A 36 -16.31 1.10 -3.73
N THR A 37 -17.29 0.27 -3.36
CA THR A 37 -18.20 0.58 -2.24
C THR A 37 -17.45 0.67 -0.91
N LEU A 38 -16.52 -0.25 -0.66
CA LEU A 38 -15.77 -0.34 0.61
C LEU A 38 -14.96 0.93 0.86
N PHE A 39 -14.19 1.38 -0.12
CA PHE A 39 -13.23 2.47 0.05
C PHE A 39 -13.79 3.84 -0.32
N ASN A 40 -14.77 3.93 -1.23
CA ASN A 40 -15.26 5.22 -1.74
C ASN A 40 -16.76 5.44 -1.53
N ASP A 41 -17.43 4.56 -0.79
CA ASP A 41 -18.87 4.63 -0.56
C ASP A 41 -19.72 4.68 -1.85
N GLY A 42 -19.25 4.08 -2.94
CA GLY A 42 -19.94 4.16 -4.23
C GLY A 42 -19.96 5.56 -4.86
N ARG A 43 -19.24 6.54 -4.30
CA ARG A 43 -19.14 7.92 -4.79
C ARG A 43 -17.84 8.14 -5.56
N ALA A 44 -17.71 9.31 -6.19
CA ALA A 44 -16.43 9.77 -6.74
C ALA A 44 -15.40 9.95 -5.60
N ALA A 45 -14.10 9.83 -5.91
CA ALA A 45 -12.96 9.77 -4.99
C ALA A 45 -12.68 11.07 -4.18
N GLU A 46 -13.70 11.87 -3.86
CA GLU A 46 -13.58 13.16 -3.17
C GLU A 46 -14.37 13.20 -1.84
N SER A 47 -14.93 12.08 -1.39
CA SER A 47 -15.62 11.97 -0.10
C SER A 47 -14.84 11.09 0.87
N PRO A 48 -14.75 11.44 2.17
CA PRO A 48 -14.09 10.61 3.16
C PRO A 48 -14.73 9.22 3.19
N ASN A 49 -13.91 8.17 3.16
CA ASN A 49 -14.35 6.78 3.28
C ASN A 49 -15.17 6.56 4.56
N ARG A 50 -15.94 5.47 4.62
CA ARG A 50 -16.85 5.18 5.74
C ARG A 50 -16.16 4.66 7.01
N PHE A 51 -14.85 4.46 6.97
CA PHE A 51 -14.15 3.90 8.10
C PHE A 51 -14.11 4.91 9.25
N PRO A 52 -14.33 4.49 10.50
CA PRO A 52 -14.17 5.39 11.63
C PRO A 52 -12.72 5.86 11.71
N ALA A 53 -12.48 7.06 12.24
CA ALA A 53 -11.13 7.61 12.36
C ALA A 53 -10.15 6.75 13.18
N SER A 54 -10.66 5.81 13.98
CA SER A 54 -9.87 4.81 14.72
C SER A 54 -9.43 3.62 13.88
N ASP A 55 -9.99 3.42 12.68
CA ASP A 55 -9.60 2.37 11.75
C ASP A 55 -8.59 2.92 10.74
N ARG A 56 -7.45 2.24 10.59
CA ARG A 56 -6.39 2.62 9.64
C ARG A 56 -6.91 2.69 8.20
N LEU A 57 -7.92 1.92 7.84
CA LEU A 57 -8.52 2.00 6.50
C LEU A 57 -9.14 3.37 6.21
N HIS A 58 -9.42 4.18 7.26
CA HIS A 58 -9.84 5.58 7.09
C HIS A 58 -8.81 6.44 6.36
N LEU A 59 -7.55 6.02 6.33
CA LEU A 59 -6.48 6.77 5.69
C LEU A 59 -6.41 6.58 4.17
N PHE A 60 -7.15 5.61 3.62
CA PHE A 60 -7.01 5.19 2.22
C PHE A 60 -8.23 5.54 1.38
N GLU A 61 -7.97 6.04 0.18
CA GLU A 61 -8.94 6.17 -0.90
C GLU A 61 -8.58 5.22 -2.03
N ALA A 62 -9.58 4.64 -2.69
CA ALA A 62 -9.36 3.80 -3.86
C ALA A 62 -9.44 4.62 -5.15
N VAL A 63 -8.47 4.46 -6.03
CA VAL A 63 -8.54 4.95 -7.42
C VAL A 63 -8.26 3.81 -8.38
N PRO A 64 -8.86 3.78 -9.58
CA PRO A 64 -8.45 2.84 -10.61
C PRO A 64 -6.98 3.04 -10.96
N LEU A 65 -6.23 1.95 -11.07
CA LEU A 65 -4.88 1.97 -11.59
C LEU A 65 -4.96 1.96 -13.13
N ARG A 66 -5.34 3.08 -13.75
CA ARG A 66 -5.43 3.17 -15.22
C ARG A 66 -4.06 3.12 -15.90
N ALA A 67 -4.08 2.69 -17.17
CA ALA A 67 -2.91 2.65 -18.04
C ALA A 67 -2.17 4.01 -18.10
N ALA A 68 -0.86 3.95 -18.33
CA ALA A 68 0.10 5.05 -18.23
C ALA A 68 -0.22 6.31 -19.06
N SER A 69 -1.19 6.25 -19.98
CA SER A 69 -1.61 7.37 -20.83
C SER A 69 -2.57 8.35 -20.15
N GLN A 70 -3.19 7.99 -19.02
CA GLN A 70 -4.08 8.87 -18.25
C GLN A 70 -3.60 8.93 -16.81
N GLN A 71 -2.75 9.92 -16.49
CA GLN A 71 -2.32 10.16 -15.12
C GLN A 71 -3.54 10.54 -14.27
N GLN A 72 -4.00 9.62 -13.44
CA GLN A 72 -5.08 9.84 -12.50
C GLN A 72 -4.51 10.43 -11.20
N VAL A 73 -5.24 11.38 -10.59
CA VAL A 73 -4.87 11.92 -9.28
C VAL A 73 -4.78 10.76 -8.28
N GLY A 74 -3.66 10.67 -7.56
CA GLY A 74 -3.40 9.65 -6.55
C GLY A 74 -2.61 8.42 -7.04
N ALA A 75 -2.79 7.94 -8.27
CA ALA A 75 -2.10 6.75 -8.78
C ALA A 75 -0.66 7.06 -9.25
N PRO A 76 0.35 6.24 -8.86
CA PRO A 76 1.72 6.42 -9.30
C PRO A 76 1.88 6.02 -10.78
N ALA A 77 2.74 6.73 -11.49
CA ALA A 77 3.15 6.33 -12.83
C ALA A 77 3.99 5.03 -12.78
N ASP A 78 4.00 4.28 -13.88
CA ASP A 78 4.73 3.00 -14.00
C ASP A 78 6.21 3.09 -13.63
N HIS A 79 6.90 4.18 -14.00
CA HIS A 79 8.32 4.35 -13.68
C HIS A 79 8.55 4.46 -12.16
N VAL A 80 7.60 5.04 -11.43
CA VAL A 80 7.62 5.10 -9.97
C VAL A 80 7.47 3.68 -9.40
N LEU A 81 6.46 2.93 -9.86
CA LEU A 81 6.25 1.54 -9.43
C LEU A 81 7.47 0.66 -9.70
N ARG A 82 8.13 0.82 -10.86
CA ARG A 82 9.37 0.10 -11.19
C ARG A 82 10.49 0.41 -10.21
N GLN A 83 10.65 1.67 -9.81
CA GLN A 83 11.64 2.06 -8.80
C GLN A 83 11.34 1.38 -7.44
N GLU A 84 10.08 1.26 -7.07
CA GLU A 84 9.66 0.60 -5.82
C GLU A 84 9.79 -0.94 -5.87
N SER A 85 9.84 -1.54 -7.06
CA SER A 85 9.90 -3.01 -7.24
C SER A 85 11.25 -3.64 -6.84
N ALA A 86 12.28 -2.83 -6.57
CA ALA A 86 13.63 -3.32 -6.24
C ALA A 86 13.64 -4.22 -4.99
N LEU A 87 12.89 -3.83 -3.95
CA LEU A 87 12.76 -4.57 -2.69
C LEU A 87 11.45 -5.35 -2.58
N ASN A 88 10.66 -5.42 -3.65
CA ASN A 88 9.30 -5.95 -3.63
C ASN A 88 9.09 -6.96 -4.78
N PRO A 89 9.30 -8.26 -4.51
CA PRO A 89 9.10 -9.32 -5.51
C PRO A 89 7.67 -9.38 -6.07
N ALA A 90 6.65 -9.12 -5.23
CA ALA A 90 5.25 -9.11 -5.65
C ALA A 90 4.99 -7.97 -6.65
N LEU A 91 5.46 -6.77 -6.36
CA LEU A 91 5.34 -5.62 -7.26
C LEU A 91 6.14 -5.84 -8.56
N ARG A 92 7.28 -6.52 -8.50
CA ARG A 92 8.05 -6.89 -9.70
C ARG A 92 7.28 -7.87 -10.59
N ARG A 93 6.70 -8.92 -10.00
CA ARG A 93 5.83 -9.87 -10.72
C ARG A 93 4.65 -9.15 -11.36
N TYR A 94 4.00 -8.29 -10.57
CA TYR A 94 2.88 -7.47 -11.00
C TYR A 94 3.20 -6.58 -12.21
N LEU A 95 4.34 -5.89 -12.18
CA LEU A 95 4.78 -5.04 -13.30
C LEU A 95 5.17 -5.81 -14.57
N GLY A 96 5.31 -7.14 -14.48
CA GLY A 96 5.47 -8.02 -15.63
C GLY A 96 4.16 -8.33 -16.37
N LEU A 97 3.00 -7.98 -15.79
CA LEU A 97 1.69 -8.15 -16.41
C LEU A 97 1.42 -7.08 -17.47
N SER A 98 0.58 -7.40 -18.46
CA SER A 98 0.16 -6.42 -19.46
C SER A 98 -0.63 -5.26 -18.83
N GLU A 99 -0.58 -4.09 -19.45
CA GLU A 99 -1.37 -2.92 -19.01
C GLU A 99 -2.88 -3.21 -18.98
N GLU A 100 -3.36 -4.04 -19.91
CA GLU A 100 -4.77 -4.45 -19.97
C GLU A 100 -5.20 -5.21 -18.71
N VAL A 101 -4.36 -6.16 -18.25
CA VAL A 101 -4.61 -6.90 -17.01
C VAL A 101 -4.57 -5.96 -15.81
N ARG A 102 -3.58 -5.05 -15.76
CA ARG A 102 -3.43 -4.09 -14.66
C ARG A 102 -4.54 -3.03 -14.61
N GLY A 103 -5.15 -2.71 -15.74
CA GLY A 103 -6.18 -1.66 -15.86
C GLY A 103 -7.48 -1.95 -15.09
N GLN A 104 -7.66 -3.17 -14.58
CA GLN A 104 -8.80 -3.56 -13.75
C GLN A 104 -8.55 -3.34 -12.25
N ASP A 105 -7.31 -3.08 -11.87
CA ASP A 105 -6.87 -3.03 -10.48
C ASP A 105 -7.20 -1.69 -9.82
N LEU A 106 -7.11 -1.70 -8.49
CA LEU A 106 -7.27 -0.51 -7.66
C LEU A 106 -5.97 -0.16 -6.96
N TYR A 107 -5.70 1.13 -6.86
CA TYR A 107 -4.65 1.69 -6.04
C TYR A 107 -5.28 2.34 -4.81
N LEU A 108 -4.87 1.88 -3.63
CA LEU A 108 -5.25 2.47 -2.35
C LEU A 108 -4.15 3.45 -1.96
N TYR A 109 -4.48 4.74 -1.93
CA TYR A 109 -3.54 5.81 -1.67
C TYR A 109 -3.94 6.66 -0.45
N GLN A 110 -2.97 7.28 0.21
CA GLN A 110 -3.19 8.21 1.32
C GLN A 110 -3.14 9.66 0.81
N PRO A 111 -4.28 10.37 0.71
CA PRO A 111 -4.33 11.73 0.17
C PRO A 111 -3.77 12.80 1.11
N THR A 112 -3.86 12.60 2.43
CA THR A 112 -3.54 13.62 3.45
C THR A 112 -2.08 13.61 3.91
N GLY A 113 -1.20 12.95 3.17
CA GLY A 113 0.21 12.79 3.52
C GLY A 113 0.50 11.49 4.29
N PRO A 114 1.76 11.29 4.72
CA PRO A 114 2.18 10.04 5.31
C PRO A 114 1.63 9.90 6.74
N HIS A 115 0.78 8.91 6.93
CA HIS A 115 0.37 8.44 8.25
C HIS A 115 1.15 7.18 8.59
N TYR A 116 1.50 7.04 9.87
CA TYR A 116 2.34 5.94 10.34
C TYR A 116 1.61 5.10 11.38
N TRP A 117 1.88 3.79 11.36
CA TRP A 117 1.35 2.83 12.31
C TRP A 117 2.40 1.79 12.70
N ASP A 118 2.11 0.98 13.72
CA ASP A 118 2.98 -0.10 14.16
C ASP A 118 2.80 -1.33 13.27
N SER A 119 3.89 -1.88 12.75
CA SER A 119 3.89 -3.06 11.86
C SER A 119 4.93 -4.11 12.29
N GLU A 120 5.66 -4.70 11.34
CA GLU A 120 6.60 -5.83 11.55
C GLU A 120 8.05 -5.38 11.75
N TYR A 121 8.33 -4.09 11.66
CA TYR A 121 9.69 -3.57 11.66
C TYR A 121 10.12 -3.11 13.03
N VAL A 122 11.29 -3.58 13.47
CA VAL A 122 11.90 -3.21 14.74
C VAL A 122 13.36 -2.77 14.55
N GLN A 123 13.82 -1.91 15.43
CA GLN A 123 15.23 -1.59 15.63
C GLN A 123 15.49 -1.52 17.13
N ASP A 124 16.50 -2.24 17.60
CA ASP A 124 16.83 -2.31 19.04
C ASP A 124 15.60 -2.66 19.92
N GLN A 125 14.86 -3.70 19.52
CA GLN A 125 13.63 -4.17 20.18
C GLN A 125 12.45 -3.18 20.19
N ARG A 126 12.59 -2.00 19.56
CA ARG A 126 11.54 -1.01 19.43
C ARG A 126 10.85 -1.12 18.07
N VAL A 127 9.51 -1.14 18.06
CA VAL A 127 8.72 -1.05 16.84
C VAL A 127 8.90 0.31 16.17
N LEU A 128 9.16 0.28 14.87
CA LEU A 128 9.33 1.46 14.05
C LEU A 128 7.99 1.86 13.41
N PRO A 129 7.63 3.16 13.39
CA PRO A 129 6.47 3.63 12.67
C PRO A 129 6.63 3.31 11.18
N PHE A 130 5.62 2.68 10.59
CA PHE A 130 5.60 2.17 9.23
C PHE A 130 4.49 2.84 8.41
N SER A 131 4.70 2.95 7.09
CA SER A 131 3.71 3.46 6.14
C SER A 131 3.91 2.79 4.78
N CYS A 132 2.80 2.60 4.06
CA CYS A 132 2.79 2.12 2.67
C CYS A 132 1.48 2.51 1.98
N GLN A 133 1.46 2.31 0.67
CA GLN A 133 0.27 2.30 -0.18
C GLN A 133 0.00 0.88 -0.66
N PHE A 134 -1.13 0.64 -1.32
CA PHE A 134 -1.44 -0.71 -1.82
C PHE A 134 -1.94 -0.71 -3.27
N VAL A 135 -1.55 -1.74 -4.02
CA VAL A 135 -2.27 -2.20 -5.20
C VAL A 135 -3.12 -3.38 -4.78
N VAL A 136 -4.40 -3.35 -5.12
CA VAL A 136 -5.30 -4.50 -5.05
C VAL A 136 -5.43 -5.05 -6.47
N HIS A 137 -4.68 -6.09 -6.76
CA HIS A 137 -4.66 -6.74 -8.06
C HIS A 137 -5.80 -7.76 -8.16
N LEU A 138 -6.54 -7.70 -9.27
CA LEU A 138 -7.71 -8.50 -9.53
C LEU A 138 -7.53 -9.27 -10.83
N ARG A 139 -7.75 -10.59 -10.79
CA ARG A 139 -7.77 -11.43 -11.99
C ARG A 139 -8.86 -12.48 -11.94
N GLU A 140 -9.43 -12.79 -13.09
CA GLU A 140 -10.36 -13.91 -13.21
C GLU A 140 -9.62 -15.23 -12.90
N ALA A 141 -10.23 -16.04 -12.04
CA ALA A 141 -9.77 -17.38 -11.67
C ALA A 141 -10.76 -18.47 -12.11
N GLY A 142 -11.92 -18.07 -12.64
CA GLY A 142 -13.00 -18.92 -13.16
C GLY A 142 -14.17 -18.05 -13.62
N ALA A 143 -15.23 -18.65 -14.16
CA ALA A 143 -16.38 -17.91 -14.69
C ALA A 143 -17.02 -16.94 -13.68
N ASP A 144 -17.12 -17.38 -12.41
CA ASP A 144 -17.66 -16.59 -11.30
C ASP A 144 -16.67 -16.57 -10.13
N THR A 145 -15.37 -16.55 -10.43
CA THR A 145 -14.33 -16.55 -9.40
C THR A 145 -13.27 -15.53 -9.73
N THR A 146 -12.96 -14.69 -8.75
CA THR A 146 -11.94 -13.65 -8.87
C THR A 146 -10.85 -13.91 -7.84
N ARG A 147 -9.60 -13.89 -8.28
CA ARG A 147 -8.46 -13.82 -7.37
C ARG A 147 -8.15 -12.37 -7.03
N ILE A 148 -7.99 -12.11 -5.74
CA ILE A 148 -7.60 -10.83 -5.17
C ILE A 148 -6.20 -11.00 -4.58
N GLU A 149 -5.24 -10.19 -5.00
CA GLU A 149 -3.90 -10.11 -4.41
C GLU A 149 -3.65 -8.69 -3.87
N VAL A 150 -3.12 -8.61 -2.65
CA VAL A 150 -2.71 -7.33 -2.05
C VAL A 150 -1.19 -7.17 -2.21
N ILE A 151 -0.77 -6.02 -2.73
CA ILE A 151 0.63 -5.70 -2.98
C ILE A 151 0.93 -4.34 -2.35
N GLU A 152 1.95 -4.25 -1.50
CA GLU A 152 2.38 -2.96 -0.94
C GLU A 152 3.17 -2.15 -1.97
N VAL A 153 3.05 -0.83 -1.88
CA VAL A 153 3.79 0.13 -2.70
C VAL A 153 4.41 1.17 -1.77
N MET A 154 5.68 1.52 -1.98
CA MET A 154 6.47 2.42 -1.13
C MET A 154 6.48 2.06 0.38
N PRO A 155 6.73 0.80 0.77
CA PRO A 155 6.87 0.45 2.18
C PRO A 155 8.09 1.15 2.80
N GLN A 156 7.85 1.89 3.89
CA GLN A 156 8.87 2.69 4.56
C GLN A 156 8.69 2.73 6.08
N VAL A 157 9.79 2.90 6.80
CA VAL A 157 9.83 3.09 8.25
C VAL A 157 10.41 4.44 8.62
N VAL A 158 10.02 4.97 9.79
CA VAL A 158 10.58 6.19 10.38
C VAL A 158 11.63 5.82 11.42
N MET A 159 12.87 6.17 11.14
CA MET A 159 14.04 5.92 12.01
C MET A 159 14.26 7.03 13.04
N GLY A 160 13.48 8.11 12.96
CA GLY A 160 13.60 9.30 13.80
C GLY A 160 13.30 10.55 13.00
N THR A 161 14.04 11.63 13.28
CA THR A 161 13.93 12.89 12.54
C THR A 161 15.30 13.43 12.22
N LYS A 162 15.42 14.08 11.07
CA LYS A 162 16.65 14.76 10.60
C LYS A 162 16.35 16.20 10.21
N TRP A 163 17.39 17.02 10.23
CA TRP A 163 17.31 18.38 9.69
C TRP A 163 17.44 18.32 8.17
N ALA A 164 16.49 18.94 7.45
CA ALA A 164 16.52 19.07 6.00
C ALA A 164 16.07 20.47 5.59
N PHE A 165 16.41 20.90 4.39
CA PHE A 165 15.87 22.15 3.85
C PHE A 165 14.36 22.05 3.69
N ALA A 166 13.67 23.13 4.05
CA ALA A 166 12.21 23.19 3.95
C ALA A 166 11.77 22.95 2.51
N ARG A 167 10.80 22.05 2.30
CA ARG A 167 10.32 21.70 0.95
C ARG A 167 9.65 22.89 0.23
N HIS A 168 9.08 23.83 1.00
CA HIS A 168 8.32 24.98 0.47
C HIS A 168 8.67 26.31 1.18
N GLY A 169 9.95 26.64 1.32
CA GLY A 169 10.35 27.95 1.88
C GLY A 169 11.86 28.10 2.08
N ILE A 170 12.25 29.20 2.72
CA ILE A 170 13.63 29.45 3.16
C ILE A 170 13.77 28.91 4.59
N GLY A 171 14.66 27.94 4.81
CA GLY A 171 14.97 27.45 6.15
C GLY A 171 15.34 25.96 6.22
N ILE A 172 15.62 25.51 7.44
CA ILE A 172 15.88 24.12 7.78
C ILE A 172 14.78 23.67 8.74
N GLU A 173 14.13 22.56 8.46
CA GLU A 173 13.07 21.98 9.28
C GLU A 173 13.43 20.55 9.71
N ARG A 174 12.80 20.05 10.79
CA ARG A 174 12.90 18.64 11.18
C ARG A 174 11.90 17.84 10.36
N VAL A 175 12.41 16.96 9.51
CA VAL A 175 11.60 16.01 8.73
C VAL A 175 11.78 14.59 9.24
N PRO A 176 10.80 13.68 9.05
CA PRO A 176 10.97 12.27 9.32
C PRO A 176 12.20 11.71 8.58
N ASP A 177 13.03 10.96 9.30
CA ASP A 177 14.10 10.20 8.66
C ASP A 177 13.54 8.85 8.20
N VAL A 178 13.17 8.77 6.92
CA VAL A 178 12.48 7.62 6.34
C VAL A 178 13.47 6.69 5.64
N GLN A 179 13.29 5.38 5.85
CA GLN A 179 14.03 4.33 5.17
C GLN A 179 13.06 3.40 4.44
N ARG A 180 13.34 3.10 3.17
CA ARG A 180 12.59 2.09 2.41
C ARG A 180 12.91 0.69 2.93
N VAL A 181 11.89 -0.15 3.01
CA VAL A 181 12.00 -1.53 3.51
C VAL A 181 11.32 -2.50 2.54
N ALA A 182 11.36 -3.79 2.84
CA ALA A 182 10.59 -4.76 2.08
C ALA A 182 9.07 -4.62 2.39
N PRO A 183 8.18 -5.24 1.61
CA PRO A 183 6.78 -5.36 1.97
C PRO A 183 6.57 -6.14 3.27
N THR A 184 5.54 -5.80 4.02
CA THR A 184 5.10 -6.58 5.19
C THR A 184 4.23 -7.76 4.74
N THR A 185 4.07 -8.77 5.58
CA THR A 185 3.10 -9.85 5.37
C THR A 185 1.76 -9.52 6.06
N ARG A 186 1.84 -9.03 7.29
CA ARG A 186 0.77 -8.71 8.22
C ARG A 186 -0.15 -7.63 7.70
N ASP A 187 0.37 -6.50 7.20
CA ASP A 187 -0.51 -5.42 6.74
C ASP A 187 -1.29 -5.83 5.49
N ARG A 188 -0.65 -6.57 4.57
CA ARG A 188 -1.33 -7.16 3.41
C ARG A 188 -2.39 -8.19 3.81
N GLN A 189 -2.09 -9.07 4.77
CA GLN A 189 -3.06 -10.08 5.25
C GLN A 189 -4.25 -9.42 5.95
N GLN A 190 -3.99 -8.41 6.78
CA GLN A 190 -5.05 -7.64 7.44
C GLN A 190 -5.94 -6.95 6.41
N LEU A 191 -5.35 -6.27 5.42
CA LEU A 191 -6.12 -5.64 4.35
C LEU A 191 -6.95 -6.66 3.55
N LEU A 192 -6.33 -7.79 3.16
CA LEU A 192 -7.03 -8.85 2.44
C LEU A 192 -8.20 -9.40 3.27
N ALA A 193 -8.00 -9.68 4.56
CA ALA A 193 -9.08 -10.16 5.43
C ALA A 193 -10.25 -9.16 5.48
N ARG A 194 -9.98 -7.85 5.60
CA ARG A 194 -11.03 -6.82 5.61
C ARG A 194 -11.79 -6.75 4.29
N ILE A 195 -11.09 -6.94 3.16
CA ILE A 195 -11.72 -7.04 1.84
C ILE A 195 -12.64 -8.26 1.78
N LEU A 196 -12.17 -9.42 2.22
CA LEU A 196 -12.94 -10.66 2.19
C LEU A 196 -14.19 -10.59 3.07
N ASP A 197 -14.04 -10.06 4.30
CA ASP A 197 -15.16 -9.88 5.23
C ASP A 197 -16.27 -9.01 4.65
N HIS A 198 -15.91 -7.92 3.94
CA HIS A 198 -16.88 -7.04 3.28
C HIS A 198 -17.56 -7.72 2.09
N LEU A 199 -16.80 -8.45 1.28
CA LEU A 199 -17.35 -9.15 0.10
C LEU A 199 -18.29 -10.29 0.52
N ALA A 200 -18.05 -10.95 1.64
CA ALA A 200 -18.89 -12.03 2.16
C ALA A 200 -20.27 -11.54 2.69
N GLN A 201 -20.43 -10.24 2.93
CA GLN A 201 -21.68 -9.65 3.43
C GLN A 201 -22.65 -9.21 2.31
N ARG A 202 -22.29 -9.45 1.05
CA ARG A 202 -23.06 -9.05 -0.14
C ARG A 202 -23.68 -10.25 -0.83
#